data_AF-A0A143PV59-F1
#
_entry.id   AF-A0A143PV59-F1
#
_cell.length_a   1.000
_cell.length_b   1.000
_cell.length_c   1.000
_cell.angle_alpha   90.00
_cell.angle_beta   90.00
_cell.angle_gamma   90.00
#
_symmetry.space_group_name_H-M   'P 1'
#
loop_
_entity.id
_entity.type
_entity.pdbx_description
1 polymer ?
#
loop_
_entity_poly.entity_id
_entity_poly.type
_entity_poly.pdbx_seq_one_letter_code
_entity_poly.pdbx_strand_id
1 'polypeptide(L)'
;MPAPGGTLTAAVARPPGEGPFPVLVLLHGTHGIAREYVRFAQDVSRESAVVAVAGCWFRGGQGAGMQFVTPIACPDAPDTPAATSDEALEIVGALVTAVRERPGVRGDRVALFGQSRGGGAALHYVFERGGVWVAVLNSTGYPQEVVDRAGAVSAPLLLLHGKADSPADGGSERTAVDRARKFEHALRREGKPVKAVYFDGGHNGLFADAKHYDESVRLIAAFLKEYLAKVTWTAAAAEPGAAPDRGGMSAFSEFELPEPRQVSLRVRRRTHNGPTLPADQESRWQRPKPNPRARASTRTSRPEPSPEQLADCKAIMAMCKRVTKQQPKMWGPSIVGSYTYRYESGHSGDAFLTGFAVRGKELVVSVCAENPEQVDLLARLGRHKMGKVCLYFKGLADLDVKVLEALIAGSVAEVRCRYPQPGDA
;
A
#
# COMPACT_ATOMS: atom_id res chain seq x y z
N MET A 1 -5.35 -18.17 -14.51
CA MET A 1 -6.45 -18.76 -13.71
C MET A 1 -7.55 -19.14 -14.68
N PRO A 2 -8.16 -20.33 -14.60
CA PRO A 2 -9.35 -20.66 -15.39
C PRO A 2 -10.47 -19.64 -15.15
N ALA A 3 -11.25 -19.34 -16.19
CA ALA A 3 -12.42 -18.46 -16.13
C ALA A 3 -13.39 -18.76 -17.30
N PRO A 4 -14.64 -18.27 -17.27
CA PRO A 4 -15.53 -18.31 -18.43
C PRO A 4 -14.82 -17.71 -19.66
N GLY A 5 -14.86 -18.43 -20.79
CA GLY A 5 -14.27 -17.99 -22.06
C GLY A 5 -12.74 -18.07 -22.17
N GLY A 6 -11.97 -18.41 -21.13
CA GLY A 6 -10.50 -18.48 -21.26
C GLY A 6 -9.71 -18.52 -19.97
N THR A 7 -8.61 -17.75 -19.91
CA THR A 7 -7.69 -17.75 -18.77
C THR A 7 -7.24 -16.34 -18.36
N LEU A 8 -7.53 -15.98 -17.12
CA LEU A 8 -7.16 -14.68 -16.56
C LEU A 8 -5.70 -14.68 -16.08
N THR A 9 -4.94 -13.66 -16.46
CA THR A 9 -3.65 -13.35 -15.84
C THR A 9 -3.87 -12.97 -14.36
N ALA A 10 -3.01 -13.45 -13.46
CA ALA A 10 -3.06 -13.08 -12.05
C ALA A 10 -1.65 -13.00 -11.45
N ALA A 11 -1.41 -11.97 -10.62
CA ALA A 11 -0.20 -11.90 -9.79
C ALA A 11 -0.46 -12.58 -8.45
N VAL A 12 0.44 -13.47 -8.03
CA VAL A 12 0.32 -14.23 -6.78
C VAL A 12 1.48 -13.89 -5.86
N ALA A 13 1.18 -13.22 -4.75
CA ALA A 13 2.10 -13.05 -3.63
C ALA A 13 1.88 -14.20 -2.61
N ARG A 14 2.97 -14.66 -1.99
CA ARG A 14 2.95 -15.64 -0.90
C ARG A 14 3.71 -15.08 0.31
N PRO A 15 3.26 -15.36 1.54
CA PRO A 15 3.99 -15.00 2.74
C PRO A 15 5.23 -15.90 2.91
N PRO A 16 6.21 -15.50 3.74
CA PRO A 16 7.30 -16.37 4.14
C PRO A 16 6.80 -17.50 5.06
N GLY A 17 7.44 -18.66 4.99
CA GLY A 17 7.11 -19.85 5.79
C GLY A 17 6.40 -20.95 5.00
N GLU A 18 6.07 -22.03 5.68
CA GLU A 18 5.34 -23.18 5.10
C GLU A 18 3.84 -23.05 5.37
N GLY A 19 3.02 -23.46 4.40
CA GLY A 19 1.56 -23.34 4.43
C GLY A 19 0.86 -24.57 5.04
N PRO A 20 -0.47 -24.70 4.88
CA PRO A 20 -1.35 -23.90 4.01
C PRO A 20 -1.79 -22.57 4.65
N PHE A 21 -1.74 -21.49 3.86
CA PHE A 21 -2.14 -20.14 4.28
C PHE A 21 -3.56 -19.80 3.79
N PRO A 22 -4.36 -18.99 4.52
CA PRO A 22 -5.55 -18.34 3.97
C PRO A 22 -5.25 -17.59 2.67
N VAL A 23 -6.28 -17.33 1.85
CA VAL A 23 -6.12 -16.71 0.53
C VAL A 23 -6.99 -15.46 0.39
N LEU A 24 -6.42 -14.41 -0.19
CA LEU A 24 -7.07 -13.12 -0.42
C LEU A 24 -7.13 -12.84 -1.92
N VAL A 25 -8.32 -12.76 -2.50
CA VAL A 25 -8.52 -12.36 -3.90
C VAL A 25 -8.65 -10.84 -3.97
N LEU A 26 -7.80 -10.18 -4.76
CA LEU A 26 -7.84 -8.73 -4.98
C LEU A 26 -8.53 -8.43 -6.33
N LEU A 27 -9.67 -7.74 -6.27
CA LEU A 27 -10.43 -7.26 -7.42
C LEU A 27 -10.13 -5.78 -7.68
N HIS A 28 -9.56 -5.48 -8.84
CA HIS A 28 -9.21 -4.11 -9.23
C HIS A 28 -10.43 -3.29 -9.69
N GLY A 29 -10.34 -1.97 -9.53
CA GLY A 29 -11.28 -1.02 -10.16
C GLY A 29 -11.06 -0.83 -11.66
N THR A 30 -11.79 0.15 -12.23
CA THR A 30 -11.87 0.45 -13.68
C THR A 30 -10.51 0.67 -14.37
N HIS A 31 -9.51 1.17 -13.64
CA HIS A 31 -8.16 1.36 -14.16
C HIS A 31 -7.39 0.06 -14.44
N GLY A 32 -7.94 -1.11 -14.09
CA GLY A 32 -7.32 -2.42 -14.35
C GLY A 32 -6.26 -2.80 -13.33
N ILE A 33 -5.72 -4.03 -13.48
CA ILE A 33 -4.57 -4.47 -12.69
C ILE A 33 -3.33 -3.64 -13.06
N ALA A 34 -2.47 -3.41 -12.07
CA ALA A 34 -1.37 -2.46 -12.15
C ALA A 34 -0.24 -2.88 -11.20
N ARG A 35 0.95 -2.28 -11.35
CA ARG A 35 2.12 -2.60 -10.50
C ARG A 35 1.85 -2.35 -9.01
N GLU A 36 0.99 -1.39 -8.72
CA GLU A 36 0.56 -0.97 -7.39
C GLU A 36 -0.29 -2.06 -6.73
N TYR A 37 -1.15 -2.77 -7.48
CA TYR A 37 -1.82 -3.98 -6.99
C TYR A 37 -0.85 -5.14 -6.73
N VAL A 38 0.22 -5.28 -7.53
CA VAL A 38 1.25 -6.31 -7.29
C VAL A 38 2.03 -6.01 -6.01
N ARG A 39 2.40 -4.74 -5.77
CA ARG A 39 3.02 -4.30 -4.51
C ARG A 39 2.05 -4.50 -3.33
N PHE A 40 0.80 -4.07 -3.47
CA PHE A 40 -0.22 -4.22 -2.44
C PHE A 40 -0.49 -5.69 -2.09
N ALA A 41 -0.49 -6.58 -3.08
CA ALA A 41 -0.52 -8.02 -2.85
C ALA A 41 0.68 -8.51 -2.04
N GLN A 42 1.90 -8.06 -2.36
CA GLN A 42 3.12 -8.44 -1.63
C GLN A 42 3.13 -7.91 -0.18
N ASP A 43 2.70 -6.68 0.02
CA ASP A 43 2.65 -6.03 1.33
C ASP A 43 1.54 -6.66 2.20
N VAL A 44 0.29 -6.75 1.73
CA VAL A 44 -0.79 -7.41 2.50
C VAL A 44 -0.52 -8.90 2.72
N SER A 45 0.04 -9.62 1.74
CA SER A 45 0.41 -11.04 1.89
C SER A 45 1.37 -11.26 3.04
N ARG A 46 2.46 -10.47 3.09
CA ARG A 46 3.47 -10.50 4.15
C ARG A 46 2.87 -10.10 5.50
N GLU A 47 2.13 -8.99 5.55
CA GLU A 47 1.62 -8.45 6.82
C GLU A 47 0.47 -9.25 7.44
N SER A 48 -0.28 -10.03 6.65
CA SER A 48 -1.43 -10.81 7.14
C SER A 48 -1.24 -12.33 7.11
N ALA A 49 -0.09 -12.82 6.61
CA ALA A 49 0.19 -14.24 6.40
C ALA A 49 -0.86 -14.95 5.49
N VAL A 50 -1.33 -14.24 4.46
CA VAL A 50 -2.24 -14.78 3.43
C VAL A 50 -1.55 -14.88 2.08
N VAL A 51 -1.97 -15.80 1.22
CA VAL A 51 -1.62 -15.78 -0.21
C VAL A 51 -2.51 -14.73 -0.88
N ALA A 52 -1.92 -13.64 -1.41
CA ALA A 52 -2.69 -12.59 -2.07
C ALA A 52 -2.65 -12.78 -3.60
N VAL A 53 -3.83 -12.80 -4.23
CA VAL A 53 -4.00 -13.07 -5.65
C VAL A 53 -4.70 -11.88 -6.31
N ALA A 54 -3.93 -11.03 -6.99
CA ALA A 54 -4.49 -9.99 -7.84
C ALA A 54 -4.89 -10.59 -9.19
N GLY A 55 -6.19 -10.86 -9.36
CA GLY A 55 -6.75 -11.35 -10.61
C GLY A 55 -7.02 -10.20 -11.58
N CYS A 56 -6.56 -10.32 -12.82
CA CYS A 56 -6.97 -9.40 -13.87
C CYS A 56 -8.34 -9.85 -14.40
N TRP A 57 -9.39 -9.39 -13.73
CA TRP A 57 -10.74 -9.91 -13.91
C TRP A 57 -11.50 -9.24 -15.06
N PHE A 58 -10.97 -8.16 -15.63
CA PHE A 58 -11.40 -7.59 -16.92
C PHE A 58 -10.30 -6.73 -17.56
N ARG A 59 -10.45 -6.43 -18.85
CA ARG A 59 -9.65 -5.48 -19.64
C ARG A 59 -9.91 -4.04 -19.17
N GLY A 60 -9.22 -3.66 -18.10
CA GLY A 60 -9.21 -2.29 -17.58
C GLY A 60 -8.30 -1.36 -18.40
N GLY A 61 -7.65 -0.43 -17.73
CA GLY A 61 -6.84 0.61 -18.37
C GLY A 61 -7.64 1.88 -18.71
N GLN A 62 -8.76 2.14 -18.03
CA GLN A 62 -9.67 3.24 -18.35
C GLN A 62 -10.14 4.03 -17.11
N GLY A 63 -10.60 5.26 -17.34
CA GLY A 63 -11.18 6.16 -16.32
C GLY A 63 -10.17 6.97 -15.50
N ALA A 64 -10.66 7.97 -14.76
CA ALA A 64 -9.84 8.97 -14.09
C ALA A 64 -8.81 8.42 -13.08
N GLY A 65 -9.07 7.24 -12.49
CA GLY A 65 -8.14 6.56 -11.59
C GLY A 65 -6.81 6.12 -12.23
N MET A 66 -6.72 6.12 -13.56
CA MET A 66 -5.51 5.77 -14.32
C MET A 66 -4.28 6.64 -13.98
N GLN A 67 -4.50 7.88 -13.53
CA GLN A 67 -3.40 8.80 -13.16
C GLN A 67 -2.62 8.36 -11.90
N PHE A 68 -3.18 7.44 -11.09
CA PHE A 68 -2.62 7.00 -9.82
C PHE A 68 -1.90 5.63 -9.91
N VAL A 69 -1.83 5.01 -11.09
CA VAL A 69 -1.33 3.63 -11.25
C VAL A 69 -0.46 3.45 -12.50
N THR A 70 0.30 2.36 -12.52
CA THR A 70 1.10 1.89 -13.65
C THR A 70 0.48 0.60 -14.21
N PRO A 71 -0.38 0.67 -15.24
CA PRO A 71 -1.15 -0.48 -15.72
C PRO A 71 -0.28 -1.67 -16.15
N ILE A 72 -0.86 -2.87 -16.01
CA ILE A 72 -0.34 -4.11 -16.58
C ILE A 72 -1.37 -4.62 -17.58
N ALA A 73 -0.96 -4.86 -18.83
CA ALA A 73 -1.87 -5.29 -19.89
C ALA A 73 -2.33 -6.74 -19.68
N CYS A 74 -3.63 -6.98 -19.95
CA CYS A 74 -4.26 -8.30 -19.90
C CYS A 74 -5.05 -8.53 -21.20
N PRO A 75 -4.40 -8.93 -22.31
CA PRO A 75 -5.11 -9.12 -23.57
C PRO A 75 -6.15 -10.25 -23.49
N ASP A 76 -5.94 -11.23 -22.61
CA ASP A 76 -6.77 -12.44 -22.49
C ASP A 76 -7.88 -12.35 -21.42
N ALA A 77 -8.05 -11.17 -20.80
CA ALA A 77 -9.18 -10.90 -19.91
C ALA A 77 -10.45 -10.58 -20.72
N PRO A 78 -11.67 -10.78 -20.17
CA PRO A 78 -12.91 -10.32 -20.79
C PRO A 78 -12.98 -8.78 -20.81
N ASP A 79 -13.90 -8.22 -21.59
CA ASP A 79 -14.19 -6.78 -21.53
C ASP A 79 -14.77 -6.36 -20.17
N THR A 80 -14.92 -5.05 -19.90
CA THR A 80 -15.27 -4.54 -18.57
C THR A 80 -16.76 -4.81 -18.22
N PRO A 81 -17.09 -5.77 -17.32
CA PRO A 81 -18.47 -6.03 -16.96
C PRO A 81 -19.01 -4.94 -16.02
N ALA A 82 -20.34 -4.86 -15.89
CA ALA A 82 -20.94 -4.15 -14.77
C ALA A 82 -20.56 -4.84 -13.45
N ALA A 83 -20.26 -4.09 -12.39
CA ALA A 83 -19.83 -4.68 -11.10
C ALA A 83 -20.90 -5.57 -10.42
N THR A 84 -22.15 -5.47 -10.88
CA THR A 84 -23.34 -6.13 -10.32
C THR A 84 -24.11 -6.90 -11.40
N SER A 85 -23.39 -7.53 -12.35
CA SER A 85 -23.98 -8.45 -13.34
C SER A 85 -23.56 -9.89 -13.08
N ASP A 86 -24.37 -10.84 -13.56
CA ASP A 86 -24.06 -12.28 -13.48
C ASP A 86 -22.71 -12.63 -14.13
N GLU A 87 -22.34 -11.92 -15.20
CA GLU A 87 -21.01 -12.05 -15.83
C GLU A 87 -19.87 -11.73 -14.83
N ALA A 88 -19.96 -10.62 -14.10
CA ALA A 88 -19.00 -10.28 -13.06
C ALA A 88 -19.02 -11.32 -11.91
N LEU A 89 -20.22 -11.80 -11.55
CA LEU A 89 -20.40 -12.80 -10.50
C LEU A 89 -19.72 -14.14 -10.85
N GLU A 90 -19.84 -14.60 -12.10
CA GLU A 90 -19.21 -15.83 -12.61
C GLU A 90 -17.70 -15.67 -12.82
N ILE A 91 -17.22 -14.51 -13.28
CA ILE A 91 -15.78 -14.22 -13.36
C ILE A 91 -15.13 -14.24 -11.96
N VAL A 92 -15.75 -13.58 -10.98
CA VAL A 92 -15.27 -13.59 -9.58
C VAL A 92 -15.42 -14.99 -8.97
N GLY A 93 -16.49 -15.71 -9.28
CA GLY A 93 -16.71 -17.10 -8.85
C GLY A 93 -15.63 -18.04 -9.36
N ALA A 94 -15.28 -17.97 -10.64
CA ALA A 94 -14.20 -18.76 -11.21
C ALA A 94 -12.83 -18.40 -10.60
N LEU A 95 -12.56 -17.12 -10.33
CA LEU A 95 -11.36 -16.71 -9.58
C LEU A 95 -11.34 -17.28 -8.16
N VAL A 96 -12.47 -17.27 -7.44
CA VAL A 96 -12.60 -17.84 -6.09
C VAL A 96 -12.35 -19.35 -6.11
N THR A 97 -13.01 -20.11 -7.00
CA THR A 97 -12.78 -21.55 -7.16
C THR A 97 -11.33 -21.85 -7.52
N ALA A 98 -10.79 -21.17 -8.53
CA ALA A 98 -9.41 -21.36 -8.98
C ALA A 98 -8.34 -20.93 -7.97
N VAL A 99 -8.66 -20.15 -6.92
CA VAL A 99 -7.77 -19.97 -5.77
C VAL A 99 -7.94 -21.03 -4.69
N ARG A 100 -9.16 -21.54 -4.43
CA ARG A 100 -9.40 -22.58 -3.41
C ARG A 100 -8.62 -23.86 -3.68
N GLU A 101 -8.46 -24.22 -4.95
CA GLU A 101 -7.81 -25.46 -5.42
C GLU A 101 -6.26 -25.39 -5.46
N ARG A 102 -5.65 -24.26 -5.11
CA ARG A 102 -4.19 -24.08 -5.29
C ARG A 102 -3.38 -24.79 -4.19
N PRO A 103 -2.27 -25.49 -4.53
CA PRO A 103 -1.36 -26.03 -3.53
C PRO A 103 -0.87 -24.98 -2.52
N GLY A 104 -0.86 -25.36 -1.24
CA GLY A 104 -0.40 -24.51 -0.13
C GLY A 104 -1.33 -23.35 0.21
N VAL A 105 -2.64 -23.47 -0.05
CA VAL A 105 -3.67 -22.51 0.42
C VAL A 105 -4.72 -23.22 1.28
N ARG A 106 -5.43 -22.44 2.10
CA ARG A 106 -6.65 -22.83 2.80
C ARG A 106 -7.86 -22.40 1.99
N GLY A 107 -8.40 -23.30 1.17
CA GLY A 107 -9.62 -23.07 0.38
C GLY A 107 -10.87 -22.82 1.25
N ASP A 108 -10.82 -23.21 2.52
CA ASP A 108 -11.83 -22.93 3.56
C ASP A 108 -11.68 -21.54 4.22
N ARG A 109 -10.68 -20.74 3.80
CA ARG A 109 -10.40 -19.38 4.30
C ARG A 109 -10.06 -18.44 3.15
N VAL A 110 -11.04 -18.22 2.26
CA VAL A 110 -11.00 -17.18 1.21
C VAL A 110 -11.50 -15.85 1.77
N ALA A 111 -10.73 -14.79 1.59
CA ALA A 111 -11.16 -13.41 1.74
C ALA A 111 -11.23 -12.71 0.38
N LEU A 112 -12.10 -11.71 0.26
CA LEU A 112 -12.11 -10.77 -0.87
C LEU A 112 -11.58 -9.39 -0.46
N PHE A 113 -10.92 -8.73 -1.38
CA PHE A 113 -10.70 -7.29 -1.38
C PHE A 113 -11.19 -6.74 -2.71
N GLY A 114 -11.89 -5.61 -2.67
CA GLY A 114 -12.29 -4.90 -3.88
C GLY A 114 -12.07 -3.39 -3.76
N GLN A 115 -11.47 -2.82 -4.80
CA GLN A 115 -11.28 -1.37 -4.94
C GLN A 115 -12.29 -0.81 -5.96
N SER A 116 -13.00 0.27 -5.62
CA SER A 116 -13.94 0.98 -6.53
C SER A 116 -14.93 0.02 -7.22
N ARG A 117 -14.83 -0.17 -8.54
CA ARG A 117 -15.61 -1.19 -9.31
C ARG A 117 -15.45 -2.61 -8.77
N GLY A 118 -14.22 -3.02 -8.45
CA GLY A 118 -13.93 -4.31 -7.80
C GLY A 118 -14.52 -4.41 -6.40
N GLY A 119 -14.68 -3.27 -5.70
CA GLY A 119 -15.39 -3.17 -4.43
C GLY A 119 -16.87 -3.50 -4.56
N GLY A 120 -17.52 -2.98 -5.61
CA GLY A 120 -18.90 -3.34 -5.96
C GLY A 120 -19.05 -4.83 -6.28
N ALA A 121 -18.11 -5.40 -7.04
CA ALA A 121 -18.11 -6.83 -7.39
C ALA A 121 -17.86 -7.75 -6.18
N ALA A 122 -16.95 -7.36 -5.27
CA ALA A 122 -16.74 -8.09 -4.01
C ALA A 122 -18.00 -8.10 -3.13
N LEU A 123 -18.70 -6.97 -3.04
CA LEU A 123 -19.93 -6.85 -2.27
C LEU A 123 -21.10 -7.63 -2.91
N HIS A 124 -21.25 -7.57 -4.24
CA HIS A 124 -22.22 -8.38 -4.98
C HIS A 124 -21.97 -9.88 -4.80
N TYR A 125 -20.71 -10.33 -4.85
CA TYR A 125 -20.36 -11.73 -4.58
C TYR A 125 -20.74 -12.17 -3.15
N VAL A 126 -20.52 -11.32 -2.14
CA VAL A 126 -20.96 -11.57 -0.76
C VAL A 126 -22.49 -11.71 -0.67
N PHE A 127 -23.27 -11.00 -1.49
CA PHE A 127 -24.72 -11.12 -1.54
C PHE A 127 -25.23 -12.38 -2.28
N GLU A 128 -24.79 -12.63 -3.52
CA GLU A 128 -25.43 -13.66 -4.38
C GLU A 128 -24.76 -15.06 -4.33
N ARG A 129 -23.55 -15.16 -3.76
CA ARG A 129 -22.76 -16.42 -3.69
C ARG A 129 -22.24 -16.72 -2.29
N GLY A 130 -21.92 -15.69 -1.50
CA GLY A 130 -21.40 -15.86 -0.14
C GLY A 130 -20.11 -16.71 -0.12
N GLY A 131 -19.99 -17.62 0.85
CA GLY A 131 -18.91 -18.62 0.89
C GLY A 131 -17.47 -18.07 1.04
N VAL A 132 -17.33 -16.77 1.29
CA VAL A 132 -16.08 -16.08 1.62
C VAL A 132 -16.11 -15.66 3.09
N TRP A 133 -14.96 -15.77 3.74
CA TRP A 133 -14.82 -15.66 5.19
C TRP A 133 -14.71 -14.21 5.68
N VAL A 134 -14.27 -13.30 4.80
CA VAL A 134 -14.07 -11.87 5.05
C VAL A 134 -14.21 -11.12 3.71
N ALA A 135 -14.71 -9.88 3.71
CA ALA A 135 -14.53 -8.98 2.57
C ALA A 135 -14.05 -7.58 2.99
N VAL A 136 -13.23 -6.97 2.15
CA VAL A 136 -12.70 -5.60 2.30
C VAL A 136 -13.17 -4.75 1.12
N LEU A 137 -13.73 -3.58 1.44
CA LEU A 137 -14.43 -2.69 0.53
C LEU A 137 -13.75 -1.30 0.53
N ASN A 138 -12.95 -1.01 -0.49
CA ASN A 138 -12.10 0.18 -0.54
C ASN A 138 -12.55 1.20 -1.62
N SER A 139 -13.01 2.37 -1.20
CA SER A 139 -13.66 3.37 -2.08
C SER A 139 -14.79 2.75 -2.94
N THR A 140 -15.53 1.80 -2.35
CA THR A 140 -16.50 0.94 -3.05
C THR A 140 -17.66 1.72 -3.66
N GLY A 141 -18.10 1.32 -4.85
CA GLY A 141 -19.35 1.81 -5.44
C GLY A 141 -20.56 1.13 -4.81
N TYR A 142 -21.28 1.84 -3.95
CA TYR A 142 -22.48 1.37 -3.27
C TYR A 142 -23.73 1.67 -4.11
N PRO A 143 -24.52 0.64 -4.50
CA PRO A 143 -25.82 0.86 -5.14
C PRO A 143 -26.84 1.40 -4.12
N GLN A 144 -28.08 1.70 -4.54
CA GLN A 144 -29.04 2.42 -3.70
C GLN A 144 -29.74 1.47 -2.70
N GLU A 145 -30.17 0.33 -3.19
CA GLU A 145 -30.76 -0.82 -2.51
C GLU A 145 -29.82 -1.53 -1.51
N VAL A 146 -28.56 -1.10 -1.41
CA VAL A 146 -27.54 -1.75 -0.56
C VAL A 146 -27.90 -1.70 0.93
N VAL A 147 -28.62 -0.66 1.34
CA VAL A 147 -29.08 -0.43 2.73
C VAL A 147 -30.11 -1.49 3.12
N ASP A 148 -31.05 -1.77 2.24
CA ASP A 148 -32.14 -2.72 2.48
C ASP A 148 -31.62 -4.17 2.45
N ARG A 149 -30.55 -4.41 1.67
CA ARG A 149 -29.86 -5.71 1.59
C ARG A 149 -28.87 -5.96 2.74
N ALA A 150 -28.64 -5.03 3.67
CA ALA A 150 -27.65 -5.20 4.74
C ALA A 150 -27.86 -6.48 5.58
N GLY A 151 -29.12 -6.88 5.82
CA GLY A 151 -29.47 -8.12 6.51
C GLY A 151 -29.02 -9.41 5.80
N ALA A 152 -28.78 -9.35 4.49
CA ALA A 152 -28.30 -10.47 3.68
C ALA A 152 -26.77 -10.66 3.70
N VAL A 153 -25.99 -9.74 4.29
CA VAL A 153 -24.53 -9.89 4.36
C VAL A 153 -24.14 -11.11 5.18
N SER A 154 -23.38 -12.01 4.57
CA SER A 154 -22.95 -13.30 5.13
C SER A 154 -21.53 -13.30 5.71
N ALA A 155 -20.76 -12.23 5.50
CA ALA A 155 -19.33 -12.16 5.82
C ALA A 155 -18.97 -10.85 6.55
N PRO A 156 -18.01 -10.86 7.51
CA PRO A 156 -17.46 -9.65 8.11
C PRO A 156 -16.84 -8.69 7.10
N LEU A 157 -17.15 -7.40 7.26
CA LEU A 157 -16.78 -6.34 6.33
C LEU A 157 -15.83 -5.30 6.95
N LEU A 158 -14.77 -4.95 6.22
CA LEU A 158 -13.97 -3.75 6.47
C LEU A 158 -14.21 -2.73 5.36
N LEU A 159 -14.71 -1.56 5.71
CA LEU A 159 -14.97 -0.44 4.81
C LEU A 159 -13.84 0.58 4.95
N LEU A 160 -13.19 0.93 3.84
CA LEU A 160 -12.13 1.95 3.77
C LEU A 160 -12.54 2.99 2.74
N HIS A 161 -12.67 4.26 3.11
CA HIS A 161 -13.31 5.25 2.23
C HIS A 161 -12.80 6.68 2.46
N GLY A 162 -12.68 7.48 1.40
CA GLY A 162 -12.34 8.91 1.52
C GLY A 162 -13.54 9.78 1.88
N LYS A 163 -13.38 10.74 2.80
CA LYS A 163 -14.43 11.69 3.21
C LYS A 163 -14.86 12.63 2.09
N ALA A 164 -13.98 12.91 1.13
CA ALA A 164 -14.25 13.71 -0.06
C ALA A 164 -14.32 12.87 -1.35
N ASP A 165 -14.61 11.55 -1.25
CA ASP A 165 -14.75 10.67 -2.42
C ASP A 165 -15.86 11.19 -3.36
N SER A 166 -15.45 11.75 -4.50
CA SER A 166 -16.29 12.49 -5.43
C SER A 166 -15.91 12.21 -6.90
N PRO A 167 -16.76 12.55 -7.89
CA PRO A 167 -16.39 12.48 -9.30
C PRO A 167 -15.15 13.31 -9.69
N ALA A 168 -14.87 14.41 -9.00
CA ALA A 168 -13.69 15.26 -9.28
C ALA A 168 -12.38 14.55 -8.92
N ASP A 169 -12.38 13.75 -7.85
CA ASP A 169 -11.26 12.93 -7.39
C ASP A 169 -11.13 11.59 -8.15
N GLY A 170 -11.99 11.38 -9.16
CA GLY A 170 -12.04 10.15 -9.96
C GLY A 170 -12.96 9.06 -9.42
N GLY A 171 -13.81 9.39 -8.44
CA GLY A 171 -14.90 8.54 -7.95
C GLY A 171 -16.19 8.70 -8.76
N SER A 172 -17.33 8.55 -8.11
CA SER A 172 -18.66 8.60 -8.70
C SER A 172 -19.73 8.88 -7.64
N GLU A 173 -20.96 9.16 -8.06
CA GLU A 173 -22.10 9.31 -7.13
C GLU A 173 -22.35 8.04 -6.29
N ARG A 174 -22.02 6.85 -6.81
CA ARG A 174 -22.08 5.57 -6.06
C ARG A 174 -20.97 5.43 -5.01
N THR A 175 -19.86 6.15 -5.16
CA THR A 175 -18.74 6.15 -4.21
C THR A 175 -18.77 7.34 -3.26
N ALA A 176 -19.84 8.16 -3.26
CA ALA A 176 -20.01 9.22 -2.28
C ALA A 176 -20.02 8.65 -0.83
N VAL A 177 -19.25 9.26 0.07
CA VAL A 177 -19.01 8.72 1.44
C VAL A 177 -20.28 8.46 2.24
N ASP A 178 -21.35 9.24 2.01
CA ASP A 178 -22.61 9.05 2.72
C ASP A 178 -23.38 7.79 2.30
N ARG A 179 -23.13 7.24 1.11
CA ARG A 179 -23.62 5.90 0.76
C ARG A 179 -22.91 4.82 1.58
N ALA A 180 -21.59 4.94 1.74
CA ALA A 180 -20.79 4.05 2.58
C ALA A 180 -21.24 4.11 4.06
N ARG A 181 -21.48 5.32 4.60
CA ARG A 181 -21.97 5.53 5.97
C ARG A 181 -23.39 4.99 6.19
N LYS A 182 -24.30 5.19 5.24
CA LYS A 182 -25.66 4.62 5.30
C LYS A 182 -25.63 3.09 5.31
N PHE A 183 -24.76 2.48 4.50
CA PHE A 183 -24.57 1.03 4.51
C PHE A 183 -23.92 0.55 5.81
N GLU A 184 -22.91 1.24 6.35
CA GLU A 184 -22.32 0.91 7.65
C GLU A 184 -23.37 0.95 8.79
N HIS A 185 -24.18 2.00 8.84
CA HIS A 185 -25.24 2.13 9.83
C HIS A 185 -26.28 1.01 9.71
N ALA A 186 -26.66 0.64 8.48
CA ALA A 186 -27.53 -0.50 8.24
C ALA A 186 -26.89 -1.81 8.73
N LEU A 187 -25.64 -2.10 8.37
CA LEU A 187 -24.91 -3.29 8.84
C LEU A 187 -24.90 -3.38 10.37
N ARG A 188 -24.60 -2.28 11.07
CA ARG A 188 -24.62 -2.22 12.54
C ARG A 188 -26.02 -2.51 13.11
N ARG A 189 -27.09 -1.97 12.50
CA ARG A 189 -28.49 -2.23 12.89
C ARG A 189 -28.89 -3.70 12.70
N GLU A 190 -28.45 -4.32 11.61
CA GLU A 190 -28.69 -5.74 11.30
C GLU A 190 -27.73 -6.72 12.03
N GLY A 191 -27.02 -6.26 13.07
CA GLY A 191 -26.09 -7.07 13.87
C GLY A 191 -24.85 -7.57 13.11
N LYS A 192 -24.53 -7.00 11.94
CA LYS A 192 -23.43 -7.46 11.07
C LYS A 192 -22.10 -6.89 11.55
N PRO A 193 -21.04 -7.71 11.65
CA PRO A 193 -19.70 -7.27 12.06
C PRO A 193 -19.08 -6.42 10.96
N VAL A 194 -19.10 -5.12 11.20
CA VAL A 194 -18.50 -4.12 10.32
C VAL A 194 -17.47 -3.30 11.08
N LYS A 195 -16.34 -3.02 10.43
CA LYS A 195 -15.44 -1.94 10.82
C LYS A 195 -15.36 -0.97 9.64
N ALA A 196 -15.43 0.34 9.90
CA ALA A 196 -15.21 1.35 8.88
C ALA A 196 -14.12 2.33 9.31
N VAL A 197 -13.32 2.78 8.34
CA VAL A 197 -12.38 3.89 8.51
C VAL A 197 -12.58 4.88 7.37
N TYR A 198 -12.80 6.14 7.75
CA TYR A 198 -13.06 7.24 6.84
C TYR A 198 -11.85 8.19 6.84
N PHE A 199 -11.04 8.11 5.78
CA PHE A 199 -9.83 8.92 5.58
C PHE A 199 -10.18 10.33 5.13
N ASP A 200 -9.33 11.32 5.41
CA ASP A 200 -9.47 12.64 4.79
C ASP A 200 -9.04 12.60 3.31
N GLY A 201 -9.58 13.50 2.49
CA GLY A 201 -9.33 13.51 1.04
C GLY A 201 -10.24 12.57 0.22
N GLY A 202 -9.89 12.44 -1.06
CA GLY A 202 -10.77 11.99 -2.14
C GLY A 202 -10.80 10.48 -2.45
N HIS A 203 -11.24 10.16 -3.66
CA HIS A 203 -11.37 8.78 -4.16
C HIS A 203 -10.00 8.09 -4.32
N ASN A 204 -9.96 6.77 -4.06
CA ASN A 204 -8.79 5.93 -4.31
C ASN A 204 -7.49 6.38 -3.61
N GLY A 205 -7.60 6.98 -2.42
CA GLY A 205 -6.46 7.41 -1.60
C GLY A 205 -5.38 6.34 -1.39
N LEU A 206 -5.77 5.06 -1.44
CA LEU A 206 -4.91 3.87 -1.39
C LEU A 206 -3.68 3.94 -2.32
N PHE A 207 -3.79 4.48 -3.54
CA PHE A 207 -2.64 4.58 -4.47
C PHE A 207 -2.18 6.01 -4.74
N ALA A 208 -2.99 7.02 -4.39
CA ALA A 208 -2.62 8.43 -4.52
C ALA A 208 -1.66 8.89 -3.40
N ASP A 209 -1.95 8.49 -2.16
CA ASP A 209 -1.26 8.92 -0.94
C ASP A 209 -0.54 7.78 -0.20
N ALA A 210 0.63 8.07 0.37
CA ALA A 210 1.48 7.09 1.03
C ALA A 210 1.00 6.73 2.45
N LYS A 211 0.47 7.70 3.22
CA LYS A 211 -0.04 7.46 4.57
C LYS A 211 -1.31 6.60 4.50
N HIS A 212 -2.21 6.90 3.57
CA HIS A 212 -3.41 6.10 3.31
C HIS A 212 -3.06 4.70 2.78
N TYR A 213 -2.00 4.53 1.97
CA TYR A 213 -1.51 3.19 1.59
C TYR A 213 -1.05 2.39 2.82
N ASP A 214 -0.10 2.93 3.60
CA ASP A 214 0.51 2.22 4.72
C ASP A 214 -0.52 1.92 5.83
N GLU A 215 -1.43 2.85 6.13
CA GLU A 215 -2.52 2.61 7.06
C GLU A 215 -3.56 1.62 6.52
N SER A 216 -3.94 1.68 5.23
CA SER A 216 -4.85 0.70 4.65
C SER A 216 -4.26 -0.72 4.73
N VAL A 217 -2.98 -0.89 4.40
CA VAL A 217 -2.27 -2.18 4.55
C VAL A 217 -2.30 -2.65 6.00
N ARG A 218 -2.04 -1.75 6.98
CA ARG A 218 -2.08 -2.05 8.42
C ARG A 218 -3.47 -2.51 8.88
N LEU A 219 -4.51 -1.75 8.54
CA LEU A 219 -5.91 -2.02 8.92
C LEU A 219 -6.41 -3.34 8.31
N ILE A 220 -6.14 -3.54 7.01
CA ILE A 220 -6.48 -4.77 6.29
C ILE A 220 -5.76 -5.97 6.92
N ALA A 221 -4.45 -5.84 7.17
CA ALA A 221 -3.70 -6.95 7.73
C ALA A 221 -4.14 -7.33 9.15
N ALA A 222 -4.49 -6.36 9.99
CA ALA A 222 -5.08 -6.59 11.31
C ALA A 222 -6.46 -7.28 11.21
N PHE A 223 -7.33 -6.80 10.31
CA PHE A 223 -8.67 -7.37 10.12
C PHE A 223 -8.65 -8.80 9.57
N LEU A 224 -7.81 -9.06 8.57
CA LEU A 224 -7.63 -10.39 7.99
C LEU A 224 -7.06 -11.37 9.02
N LYS A 225 -6.04 -10.97 9.79
CA LYS A 225 -5.51 -11.78 10.93
C LYS A 225 -6.61 -12.11 11.93
N GLU A 226 -7.38 -11.11 12.36
CA GLU A 226 -8.41 -11.30 13.38
C GLU A 226 -9.50 -12.28 12.92
N TYR A 227 -10.02 -12.15 11.70
CA TYR A 227 -11.17 -12.94 11.25
C TYR A 227 -10.81 -14.28 10.61
N LEU A 228 -9.72 -14.38 9.84
CA LEU A 228 -9.33 -15.66 9.20
C LEU A 228 -8.79 -16.69 10.21
N ALA A 229 -8.29 -16.24 11.37
CA ALA A 229 -7.89 -17.11 12.47
C ALA A 229 -9.07 -17.72 13.24
N LYS A 230 -10.29 -17.16 13.14
CA LYS A 230 -11.46 -17.66 13.86
C LYS A 230 -11.86 -19.05 13.33
N VAL A 231 -12.16 -19.97 14.25
CA VAL A 231 -12.59 -21.34 13.93
C VAL A 231 -14.01 -21.32 13.36
N THR A 232 -14.90 -20.64 14.06
CA THR A 232 -16.23 -20.22 13.64
C THR A 232 -16.42 -18.74 13.99
N TRP A 233 -17.38 -18.09 13.36
CA TRP A 233 -17.97 -16.84 13.85
C TRP A 233 -19.47 -16.90 13.56
N THR A 234 -20.28 -16.95 14.62
CA THR A 234 -21.73 -16.74 14.53
C THR A 234 -22.02 -15.25 14.48
N ALA A 235 -23.11 -14.87 13.81
CA ALA A 235 -23.70 -13.55 14.02
C ALA A 235 -24.04 -13.41 15.51
N ALA A 236 -23.23 -12.64 16.23
CA ALA A 236 -23.52 -12.25 17.60
C ALA A 236 -24.85 -11.49 17.56
N ALA A 237 -25.87 -12.05 18.22
CA ALA A 237 -27.16 -11.39 18.30
C ALA A 237 -26.96 -9.99 18.92
N ALA A 238 -27.58 -8.98 18.32
CA ALA A 238 -27.71 -7.71 19.00
C ALA A 238 -28.56 -7.95 20.26
N GLU A 239 -28.00 -7.68 21.44
CA GLU A 239 -28.68 -7.75 22.73
C GLU A 239 -30.03 -7.00 22.64
N PRO A 240 -31.18 -7.69 22.73
CA PRO A 240 -32.48 -7.02 22.71
C PRO A 240 -32.69 -6.24 24.02
N GLY A 241 -33.28 -5.05 23.92
CA GLY A 241 -33.70 -4.29 25.10
C GLY A 241 -34.65 -5.13 25.98
N ALA A 242 -34.41 -5.13 27.29
CA ALA A 242 -35.00 -6.11 28.21
C ALA A 242 -36.51 -5.95 28.45
N ALA A 243 -37.24 -7.09 28.47
CA ALA A 243 -38.26 -7.48 29.47
C ALA A 243 -38.94 -8.82 29.08
N PRO A 244 -39.50 -9.60 30.02
CA PRO A 244 -38.82 -10.16 31.18
C PRO A 244 -39.01 -11.70 31.31
N ASP A 245 -38.12 -12.31 32.11
CA ASP A 245 -38.16 -13.66 32.74
C ASP A 245 -39.32 -14.63 32.42
N ARG A 246 -38.97 -15.82 31.89
CA ARG A 246 -39.56 -17.11 32.30
C ARG A 246 -38.49 -18.20 32.42
N GLY A 247 -38.05 -18.44 33.65
CA GLY A 247 -36.95 -19.32 34.04
C GLY A 247 -36.95 -20.78 33.58
N GLY A 248 -35.78 -21.43 33.75
CA GLY A 248 -35.59 -22.85 33.47
C GLY A 248 -34.13 -23.30 33.49
N MET A 249 -33.79 -24.13 34.47
CA MET A 249 -32.68 -25.09 34.60
C MET A 249 -32.07 -25.65 33.29
N SER A 250 -30.80 -26.07 33.19
CA SER A 250 -29.74 -26.30 34.20
C SER A 250 -28.32 -26.30 33.58
N ALA A 251 -27.28 -26.32 34.43
CA ALA A 251 -25.86 -26.32 34.07
C ALA A 251 -25.34 -27.58 33.33
N PHE A 252 -24.19 -27.44 32.66
CA PHE A 252 -23.21 -28.52 32.47
C PHE A 252 -21.75 -28.01 32.46
N SER A 253 -20.94 -28.59 33.36
CA SER A 253 -19.47 -28.76 33.37
C SER A 253 -18.53 -27.70 32.75
N GLU A 254 -17.65 -27.16 33.59
CA GLU A 254 -16.34 -26.64 33.19
C GLU A 254 -15.43 -27.74 32.60
N PHE A 255 -14.38 -27.35 31.86
CA PHE A 255 -13.32 -28.25 31.42
C PHE A 255 -11.97 -27.52 31.48
N GLU A 256 -11.07 -27.97 32.35
CA GLU A 256 -9.75 -27.35 32.52
C GLU A 256 -8.83 -27.57 31.30
N LEU A 257 -8.02 -26.56 30.98
CA LEU A 257 -6.92 -26.67 30.02
C LEU A 257 -5.58 -26.72 30.79
N PRO A 258 -4.67 -27.65 30.46
CA PRO A 258 -3.41 -27.81 31.20
C PRO A 258 -2.44 -26.65 30.96
N GLU A 259 -1.68 -26.28 32.00
CA GLU A 259 -0.74 -25.15 31.93
C GLU A 259 0.39 -25.31 30.88
N PRO A 260 0.81 -24.20 30.24
CA PRO A 260 1.89 -24.22 29.26
C PRO A 260 3.27 -24.38 29.93
N ARG A 261 3.96 -25.48 29.62
CA ARG A 261 5.36 -25.69 30.04
C ARG A 261 6.28 -24.58 29.52
N GLN A 262 7.04 -23.94 30.40
CA GLN A 262 8.09 -23.00 30.01
C GLN A 262 9.20 -23.68 29.19
N VAL A 263 9.60 -23.06 28.08
CA VAL A 263 10.79 -23.44 27.30
C VAL A 263 11.71 -22.21 27.19
N SER A 264 12.88 -22.27 27.83
CA SER A 264 13.80 -21.15 27.95
C SER A 264 14.81 -21.07 26.78
N LEU A 265 14.51 -20.24 25.79
CA LEU A 265 15.41 -20.01 24.65
C LEU A 265 16.50 -18.97 24.95
N ARG A 266 17.75 -19.42 25.10
CA ARG A 266 18.94 -18.56 25.25
C ARG A 266 19.28 -17.85 23.94
N VAL A 267 18.82 -16.61 23.77
CA VAL A 267 19.23 -15.74 22.65
C VAL A 267 20.68 -15.28 22.82
N ARG A 268 21.62 -15.84 22.03
CA ARG A 268 22.97 -15.28 21.89
C ARG A 268 22.92 -14.01 21.03
N ARG A 269 23.05 -12.83 21.65
CA ARG A 269 23.30 -11.58 20.91
C ARG A 269 24.64 -11.68 20.16
N ARG A 270 24.63 -11.51 18.84
CA ARG A 270 25.81 -11.08 18.07
C ARG A 270 25.74 -9.57 17.89
N THR A 271 26.62 -8.84 18.56
CA THR A 271 26.92 -7.46 18.19
C THR A 271 27.79 -7.45 16.93
N HIS A 272 27.64 -6.42 16.10
CA HIS A 272 28.53 -6.15 14.96
C HIS A 272 29.01 -4.71 15.06
N ASN A 273 30.07 -4.51 15.84
CA ASN A 273 30.88 -3.30 15.75
C ASN A 273 31.79 -3.43 14.52
N GLY A 274 31.47 -2.70 13.45
CA GLY A 274 32.37 -2.47 12.32
C GLY A 274 33.12 -1.14 12.50
N PRO A 275 34.40 -1.03 12.11
CA PRO A 275 35.20 0.16 12.37
C PRO A 275 34.78 1.35 11.51
N THR A 276 34.94 2.55 12.06
CA THR A 276 34.95 3.81 11.31
C THR A 276 36.14 3.84 10.34
N LEU A 277 35.94 4.43 9.14
CA LEU A 277 36.96 4.51 8.10
C LEU A 277 37.66 5.88 8.06
N PRO A 278 38.93 5.96 7.59
CA PRO A 278 39.68 7.22 7.53
C PRO A 278 39.21 8.20 6.43
N ALA A 279 39.84 9.37 6.39
CA ALA A 279 39.37 10.56 5.67
C ALA A 279 39.88 10.71 4.20
N ASP A 280 40.52 9.69 3.62
CA ASP A 280 41.34 9.78 2.40
C ASP A 280 40.65 9.22 1.12
N GLN A 281 39.47 9.72 0.72
CA GLN A 281 38.73 9.19 -0.45
C GLN A 281 38.32 10.23 -1.50
N GLU A 282 39.16 11.25 -1.78
CA GLU A 282 38.98 12.08 -2.99
C GLU A 282 39.30 11.34 -4.31
N SER A 283 40.01 10.21 -4.27
CA SER A 283 40.42 9.46 -5.47
C SER A 283 39.38 8.47 -6.01
N ARG A 284 38.27 8.21 -5.30
CA ARG A 284 37.40 7.05 -5.58
C ARG A 284 36.29 7.26 -6.62
N TRP A 285 36.23 8.40 -7.29
CA TRP A 285 35.19 8.73 -8.28
C TRP A 285 35.12 7.77 -9.48
N GLN A 286 36.22 7.09 -9.81
CA GLN A 286 36.37 6.44 -11.12
C GLN A 286 35.83 4.99 -11.24
N ARG A 287 35.51 4.27 -10.14
CA ARG A 287 35.03 2.87 -10.23
C ARG A 287 34.01 2.46 -9.14
N PRO A 288 32.76 2.10 -9.50
CA PRO A 288 31.84 1.43 -8.59
C PRO A 288 32.25 -0.03 -8.34
N LYS A 289 32.00 -0.56 -7.13
CA LYS A 289 32.17 -1.99 -6.83
C LYS A 289 31.08 -2.84 -7.53
N PRO A 290 31.37 -4.09 -7.96
CA PRO A 290 30.39 -4.95 -8.63
C PRO A 290 29.25 -5.39 -7.70
N ASN A 291 28.03 -5.51 -8.26
CA ASN A 291 26.91 -6.21 -7.62
C ASN A 291 26.78 -7.62 -8.24
N PRO A 292 26.91 -8.71 -7.46
CA PRO A 292 26.96 -10.07 -7.98
C PRO A 292 25.61 -10.65 -8.49
N ARG A 293 24.55 -9.84 -8.61
CA ARG A 293 23.24 -10.27 -9.16
C ARG A 293 22.79 -9.53 -10.43
N ALA A 294 23.60 -8.66 -11.00
CA ALA A 294 23.29 -8.02 -12.28
C ALA A 294 23.60 -8.96 -13.46
N ARG A 295 22.58 -9.54 -14.11
CA ARG A 295 22.76 -10.16 -15.44
C ARG A 295 23.21 -9.11 -16.45
N ALA A 296 23.99 -9.54 -17.45
CA ALA A 296 24.63 -8.66 -18.43
C ALA A 296 23.60 -7.98 -19.37
N SER A 297 23.13 -6.81 -18.97
CA SER A 297 22.63 -5.79 -19.90
C SER A 297 23.83 -5.07 -20.53
N THR A 298 23.71 -4.64 -21.79
CA THR A 298 24.78 -3.95 -22.52
C THR A 298 25.17 -2.65 -21.81
N ARG A 299 26.38 -2.62 -21.25
CA ARG A 299 26.89 -1.52 -20.43
C ARG A 299 27.28 -0.31 -21.32
N THR A 300 26.27 0.44 -21.76
CA THR A 300 26.47 1.80 -22.27
C THR A 300 27.18 2.63 -21.20
N SER A 301 28.30 3.24 -21.58
CA SER A 301 29.04 4.15 -20.71
C SER A 301 28.19 5.41 -20.50
N ARG A 302 27.63 5.57 -19.29
CA ARG A 302 27.01 6.83 -18.85
C ARG A 302 28.06 7.95 -19.03
N PRO A 303 27.73 9.07 -19.68
CA PRO A 303 28.68 10.17 -19.86
C PRO A 303 29.13 10.69 -18.50
N GLU A 304 30.42 11.04 -18.39
CA GLU A 304 30.99 11.63 -17.19
C GLU A 304 30.49 13.08 -17.02
N PRO A 305 30.29 13.58 -15.78
CA PRO A 305 29.84 14.94 -15.57
C PRO A 305 30.88 15.98 -16.03
N SER A 306 30.43 17.14 -16.52
CA SER A 306 31.34 18.24 -16.85
C SER A 306 32.05 18.79 -15.60
N PRO A 307 33.19 19.51 -15.73
CA PRO A 307 33.84 20.17 -14.61
C PRO A 307 32.91 21.11 -13.83
N GLU A 308 31.98 21.78 -14.52
CA GLU A 308 30.95 22.63 -13.93
C GLU A 308 29.94 21.79 -13.13
N GLN A 309 29.43 20.70 -13.69
CA GLN A 309 28.55 19.76 -12.96
C GLN A 309 29.25 19.15 -11.75
N LEU A 310 30.56 18.91 -11.79
CA LEU A 310 31.34 18.44 -10.64
C LEU A 310 31.48 19.53 -9.55
N ALA A 311 31.66 20.80 -9.94
CA ALA A 311 31.67 21.92 -9.00
C ALA A 311 30.30 22.10 -8.31
N ASP A 312 29.22 22.08 -9.08
CA ASP A 312 27.85 22.13 -8.55
C ASP A 312 27.54 20.93 -7.65
N CYS A 313 27.96 19.72 -8.02
CA CYS A 313 27.84 18.53 -7.17
C CYS A 313 28.55 18.70 -5.82
N LYS A 314 29.74 19.34 -5.79
CA LYS A 314 30.43 19.66 -4.53
C LYS A 314 29.65 20.69 -3.70
N ALA A 315 29.08 21.72 -4.33
CA ALA A 315 28.27 22.73 -3.64
C ALA A 315 26.96 22.17 -3.08
N ILE A 316 26.22 21.36 -3.84
CA ILE A 316 24.99 20.68 -3.39
C ILE A 316 25.31 19.70 -2.26
N MET A 317 26.42 18.94 -2.37
CA MET A 317 26.90 18.07 -1.29
C MET A 317 27.15 18.85 0.01
N ALA A 318 27.70 20.06 -0.08
CA ALA A 318 27.90 20.93 1.08
C ALA A 318 26.57 21.44 1.67
N MET A 319 25.59 21.84 0.84
CA MET A 319 24.24 22.20 1.30
C MET A 319 23.57 21.03 2.03
N CYS A 320 23.50 19.85 1.40
CA CYS A 320 22.89 18.66 2.01
C CYS A 320 23.56 18.28 3.34
N LYS A 321 24.89 18.40 3.45
CA LYS A 321 25.63 18.19 4.70
C LYS A 321 25.31 19.25 5.76
N ARG A 322 25.21 20.54 5.40
CA ARG A 322 24.81 21.62 6.33
C ARG A 322 23.40 21.45 6.86
N VAL A 323 22.45 21.03 6.02
CA VAL A 323 21.05 20.83 6.39
C VAL A 323 20.87 19.55 7.23
N THR A 324 21.28 18.40 6.71
CA THR A 324 21.03 17.10 7.37
C THR A 324 21.86 16.88 8.62
N LYS A 325 23.02 17.55 8.72
CA LYS A 325 24.14 17.27 9.64
C LYS A 325 24.81 15.89 9.43
N GLN A 326 24.53 15.21 8.31
CA GLN A 326 25.06 13.88 7.99
C GLN A 326 26.26 13.94 7.02
N GLN A 327 27.07 12.87 7.00
CA GLN A 327 28.17 12.70 6.05
C GLN A 327 27.68 12.01 4.75
N PRO A 328 28.09 12.49 3.56
CA PRO A 328 27.82 11.81 2.29
C PRO A 328 28.47 10.41 2.18
N LYS A 329 27.68 9.43 1.73
CA LYS A 329 27.96 7.96 1.60
C LYS A 329 27.22 7.32 0.39
N MET A 330 27.88 7.18 -0.77
CA MET A 330 27.31 6.68 -2.05
C MET A 330 26.13 5.69 -1.95
N TRP A 331 25.02 5.95 -2.65
CA TRP A 331 23.86 5.04 -2.69
C TRP A 331 23.49 4.67 -4.13
N GLY A 332 23.90 3.47 -4.55
CA GLY A 332 23.80 3.04 -5.95
C GLY A 332 24.52 4.02 -6.90
N PRO A 333 23.92 4.42 -8.02
CA PRO A 333 24.51 5.35 -8.99
C PRO A 333 24.16 6.84 -8.73
N SER A 334 23.95 7.24 -7.45
CA SER A 334 23.48 8.55 -6.98
C SER A 334 24.06 8.95 -5.58
N ILE A 335 23.89 10.22 -5.15
CA ILE A 335 24.73 10.86 -4.10
C ILE A 335 23.98 11.96 -3.28
N VAL A 336 23.84 12.06 -1.95
CA VAL A 336 23.58 11.12 -0.84
C VAL A 336 22.81 11.87 0.30
N GLY A 337 21.96 11.17 1.03
CA GLY A 337 21.77 11.27 2.50
C GLY A 337 21.72 9.84 3.10
N SER A 338 21.60 9.64 4.41
CA SER A 338 21.32 8.28 4.92
C SER A 338 20.47 8.26 6.20
N TYR A 339 19.28 7.69 6.09
CA TYR A 339 18.28 7.63 7.14
C TYR A 339 17.60 6.27 7.08
N THR A 340 17.80 5.46 8.12
CA THR A 340 17.08 4.19 8.30
C THR A 340 15.70 4.52 8.85
N TYR A 341 14.71 4.67 7.98
CA TYR A 341 13.33 4.85 8.45
C TYR A 341 12.92 3.65 9.29
N ARG A 342 12.17 3.86 10.37
CA ARG A 342 11.48 2.80 11.09
C ARG A 342 10.03 3.24 11.29
N TYR A 343 9.12 2.59 10.57
CA TYR A 343 7.68 2.77 10.79
C TYR A 343 7.27 2.14 12.13
N GLU A 344 6.17 2.61 12.72
CA GLU A 344 5.54 1.98 13.89
C GLU A 344 5.11 0.52 13.61
N SER A 345 4.90 0.16 12.33
CA SER A 345 4.68 -1.23 11.89
C SER A 345 5.90 -2.15 12.06
N GLY A 346 7.03 -1.65 12.56
CA GLY A 346 8.28 -2.40 12.73
C GLY A 346 9.13 -2.51 11.46
N HIS A 347 8.58 -2.17 10.29
CA HIS A 347 9.35 -2.05 9.05
C HIS A 347 10.48 -1.04 9.19
N SER A 348 11.66 -1.40 8.68
CA SER A 348 12.75 -0.45 8.50
C SER A 348 13.52 -0.69 7.21
N GLY A 349 13.89 0.39 6.54
CA GLY A 349 14.73 0.38 5.35
C GLY A 349 15.61 1.63 5.27
N ASP A 350 16.67 1.55 4.49
CA ASP A 350 17.56 2.70 4.27
C ASP A 350 17.01 3.57 3.13
N ALA A 351 16.73 4.83 3.44
CA ALA A 351 16.46 5.90 2.48
C ALA A 351 17.46 7.05 2.69
N PHE A 352 17.23 8.17 2.01
CA PHE A 352 17.97 9.42 2.21
C PHE A 352 16.98 10.56 2.49
N LEU A 353 17.30 11.42 3.46
CA LEU A 353 16.47 12.60 3.80
C LEU A 353 16.35 13.57 2.62
N THR A 354 17.43 13.69 1.86
CA THR A 354 17.59 14.42 0.60
C THR A 354 18.85 13.88 -0.08
N GLY A 355 19.04 14.18 -1.37
CA GLY A 355 20.15 13.69 -2.17
C GLY A 355 20.08 14.21 -3.60
N PHE A 356 21.10 13.94 -4.41
CA PHE A 356 21.21 14.44 -5.78
C PHE A 356 21.79 13.40 -6.77
N ALA A 357 21.67 13.69 -8.06
CA ALA A 357 22.25 12.90 -9.15
C ALA A 357 22.43 13.72 -10.44
N VAL A 358 23.50 13.44 -11.19
CA VAL A 358 23.68 13.93 -12.56
C VAL A 358 22.89 13.04 -13.53
N ARG A 359 21.94 13.60 -14.28
CA ARG A 359 21.13 12.90 -15.29
C ARG A 359 21.37 13.52 -16.67
N GLY A 360 22.48 13.14 -17.30
CA GLY A 360 22.89 13.70 -18.59
C GLY A 360 23.27 15.17 -18.42
N LYS A 361 22.53 16.07 -19.08
CA LYS A 361 22.77 17.53 -19.01
C LYS A 361 22.09 18.20 -17.80
N GLU A 362 21.37 17.46 -16.96
CA GLU A 362 20.66 17.99 -15.80
C GLU A 362 21.26 17.50 -14.49
N LEU A 363 21.26 18.36 -13.47
CA LEU A 363 21.37 18.00 -12.07
C LEU A 363 19.95 17.79 -11.51
N VAL A 364 19.82 16.82 -10.61
CA VAL A 364 18.55 16.51 -9.94
C VAL A 364 18.77 16.47 -8.46
N VAL A 365 17.96 17.18 -7.67
CA VAL A 365 17.94 17.13 -6.20
C VAL A 365 16.58 16.59 -5.75
N SER A 366 16.56 15.74 -4.73
CA SER A 366 15.32 15.22 -4.14
C SER A 366 14.83 16.10 -3.00
N VAL A 367 13.61 16.64 -3.16
CA VAL A 367 12.90 17.48 -2.19
C VAL A 367 11.41 17.16 -2.18
N CYS A 368 10.78 17.25 -1.01
CA CYS A 368 9.35 17.05 -0.76
C CYS A 368 8.63 18.39 -0.61
N ALA A 369 8.53 19.14 -1.71
CA ALA A 369 7.94 20.48 -1.74
C ALA A 369 6.41 20.43 -1.87
N GLU A 370 5.74 20.02 -0.79
CA GLU A 370 4.29 19.74 -0.77
C GLU A 370 3.46 20.71 0.10
N ASN A 371 4.11 21.53 0.94
CA ASN A 371 3.43 22.54 1.77
C ASN A 371 3.52 23.96 1.15
N PRO A 372 2.66 24.92 1.52
CA PRO A 372 2.59 26.23 0.86
C PRO A 372 3.91 27.01 0.86
N GLU A 373 4.66 26.99 1.97
CA GLU A 373 5.96 27.66 2.06
C GLU A 373 6.99 27.09 1.07
N GLN A 374 6.99 25.76 0.87
CA GLN A 374 7.82 25.12 -0.15
C GLN A 374 7.38 25.50 -1.58
N VAL A 375 6.08 25.71 -1.82
CA VAL A 375 5.56 26.14 -3.14
C VAL A 375 5.97 27.58 -3.45
N ASP A 376 5.89 28.50 -2.47
CA ASP A 376 6.35 29.88 -2.62
C ASP A 376 7.87 29.96 -2.82
N LEU A 377 8.64 29.08 -2.17
CA LEU A 377 10.08 28.94 -2.42
C LEU A 377 10.35 28.40 -3.83
N LEU A 378 9.62 27.40 -4.33
CA LEU A 378 9.77 26.92 -5.72
C LEU A 378 9.50 28.04 -6.73
N ALA A 379 8.45 28.84 -6.54
CA ALA A 379 8.13 29.98 -7.41
C ALA A 379 9.27 31.02 -7.49
N ARG A 380 10.13 31.10 -6.46
CA ARG A 380 11.26 32.03 -6.35
C ARG A 380 12.62 31.41 -6.67
N LEU A 381 12.69 30.11 -6.92
CA LEU A 381 13.93 29.35 -7.03
C LEU A 381 14.77 29.67 -8.28
N GLY A 382 14.16 30.10 -9.38
CA GLY A 382 14.83 30.27 -10.68
C GLY A 382 14.47 29.17 -11.68
N ARG A 383 15.31 28.93 -12.69
CA ARG A 383 14.99 28.06 -13.83
C ARG A 383 15.14 26.58 -13.47
N HIS A 384 14.03 25.95 -13.10
CA HIS A 384 13.94 24.55 -12.73
C HIS A 384 12.73 23.83 -13.36
N LYS A 385 12.66 22.52 -13.18
CA LYS A 385 11.48 21.68 -13.45
C LYS A 385 11.25 20.76 -12.26
N MET A 386 10.07 20.83 -11.66
CA MET A 386 9.70 19.93 -10.55
C MET A 386 8.94 18.69 -11.05
N GLY A 387 9.22 17.54 -10.46
CA GLY A 387 8.40 16.32 -10.49
C GLY A 387 8.17 15.81 -9.06
N LYS A 388 7.36 14.75 -8.86
CA LYS A 388 6.76 14.40 -7.55
C LYS A 388 7.66 14.54 -6.31
N VAL A 389 8.94 14.12 -6.39
CA VAL A 389 9.95 14.32 -5.32
C VAL A 389 11.34 14.70 -5.87
N CYS A 390 11.39 15.26 -7.08
CA CYS A 390 12.64 15.45 -7.84
C CYS A 390 12.64 16.80 -8.56
N LEU A 391 13.57 17.66 -8.16
CA LEU A 391 13.83 18.99 -8.70
C LEU A 391 14.97 18.92 -9.73
N TYR A 392 14.67 19.21 -11.00
CA TYR A 392 15.61 19.16 -12.13
C TYR A 392 16.06 20.57 -12.54
N PHE A 393 17.34 20.76 -12.81
CA PHE A 393 17.94 22.02 -13.30
C PHE A 393 19.24 21.71 -14.06
N LYS A 394 19.83 22.68 -14.78
CA LYS A 394 21.07 22.43 -15.57
C LYS A 394 22.35 22.63 -14.74
N GLY A 395 22.39 23.70 -13.97
CA GLY A 395 23.47 24.01 -13.02
C GLY A 395 22.99 25.03 -11.98
N LEU A 396 23.78 25.29 -10.93
CA LEU A 396 23.39 26.21 -9.85
C LEU A 396 23.28 27.67 -10.32
N ALA A 397 23.94 28.04 -11.42
CA ALA A 397 23.83 29.37 -12.02
C ALA A 397 22.43 29.71 -12.59
N ASP A 398 21.57 28.71 -12.79
CA ASP A 398 20.15 28.89 -13.16
C ASP A 398 19.25 29.22 -11.94
N LEU A 399 19.76 29.12 -10.69
CA LEU A 399 18.97 29.10 -9.45
C LEU A 399 19.43 30.12 -8.38
N ASP A 400 18.51 30.54 -7.50
CA ASP A 400 18.88 31.13 -6.21
C ASP A 400 19.31 30.00 -5.25
N VAL A 401 20.61 29.97 -4.94
CA VAL A 401 21.24 28.96 -4.07
C VAL A 401 20.74 29.02 -2.62
N LYS A 402 20.31 30.19 -2.12
CA LYS A 402 19.72 30.32 -0.77
C LYS A 402 18.31 29.74 -0.73
N VAL A 403 17.52 29.99 -1.78
CA VAL A 403 16.19 29.38 -1.94
C VAL A 403 16.29 27.87 -2.11
N LEU A 404 17.31 27.38 -2.83
CA LEU A 404 17.60 25.94 -2.93
C LEU A 404 17.94 25.33 -1.56
N GLU A 405 18.82 25.97 -0.76
CA GLU A 405 19.16 25.46 0.57
C GLU A 405 17.96 25.53 1.54
N ALA A 406 17.09 26.54 1.43
CA ALA A 406 15.83 26.63 2.17
C ALA A 406 14.83 25.53 1.77
N LEU A 407 14.70 25.22 0.48
CA LEU A 407 13.88 24.11 -0.01
C LEU A 407 14.36 22.77 0.54
N ILE A 408 15.67 22.51 0.47
CA ILE A 408 16.30 21.31 1.04
C ILE A 408 16.07 21.27 2.56
N ALA A 409 16.17 22.40 3.27
CA ALA A 409 15.90 22.46 4.71
C ALA A 409 14.46 22.11 5.08
N GLY A 410 13.46 22.76 4.45
CA GLY A 410 12.05 22.46 4.68
C GLY A 410 11.68 21.04 4.29
N SER A 411 12.24 20.52 3.19
CA SER A 411 12.06 19.11 2.79
C SER A 411 12.64 18.13 3.82
N VAL A 412 13.78 18.43 4.45
CA VAL A 412 14.37 17.56 5.47
C VAL A 412 13.59 17.65 6.79
N ALA A 413 13.03 18.81 7.12
CA ALA A 413 12.11 18.98 8.25
C ALA A 413 10.80 18.21 8.02
N GLU A 414 10.19 18.32 6.84
CA GLU A 414 8.98 17.60 6.44
C GLU A 414 9.19 16.07 6.50
N VAL A 415 10.31 15.56 5.98
CA VAL A 415 10.65 14.12 6.06
C VAL A 415 10.86 13.65 7.50
N ARG A 416 11.49 14.47 8.37
CA ARG A 416 11.61 14.16 9.82
C ARG A 416 10.27 14.23 10.55
N CYS A 417 9.38 15.15 10.18
CA CYS A 417 8.04 15.26 10.76
C CYS A 417 7.14 14.06 10.36
N ARG A 418 7.25 13.60 9.10
CA ARG A 418 6.56 12.39 8.62
C ARG A 418 7.13 11.10 9.24
N TYR A 419 8.43 11.09 9.54
CA TYR A 419 9.16 9.94 10.06
C TYR A 419 10.12 10.37 11.20
N PRO A 420 9.65 10.50 12.45
CA PRO A 420 10.53 10.75 13.59
C PRO A 420 11.35 9.50 13.95
N GLN A 421 12.55 9.65 14.51
CA GLN A 421 13.36 8.53 15.00
C GLN A 421 13.31 8.38 16.53
N PRO A 422 13.56 7.16 17.05
CA PRO A 422 13.80 6.95 18.48
C PRO A 422 15.04 7.74 18.93
N GLY A 423 14.83 8.90 19.57
CA GLY A 423 15.89 9.81 20.02
C GLY A 423 15.80 11.24 19.46
N ASP A 424 14.83 11.58 18.61
CA ASP A 424 14.57 12.96 18.16
C ASP A 424 13.72 13.76 19.18
N ALA A 425 13.97 13.61 20.48
CA ALA A 425 13.20 14.19 21.60
C ALA A 425 14.10 14.82 22.68
#